data_AF-A0A093IP93-F1
#
_entry.id   AF-A0A093IP93-F1
#
_cell.length_a   1.000
_cell.length_b   1.000
_cell.length_c   1.000
_cell.angle_alpha   90.00
_cell.angle_beta   90.00
_cell.angle_gamma   90.00
#
_symmetry.space_group_name_H-M   'P 1'
#
loop_
_entity.id
_entity.type
_entity.pdbx_description
1 polymer ?
#
loop_
_entity_poly.entity_id
_entity_poly.type
_entity_poly.pdbx_seq_one_letter_code
_entity_poly.pdbx_strand_id
1 'polypeptide(L)'
;AEEEEGDVEWVVDTIAGFLRGPAWSIPILEFMEQKCEVFDDEEESKLSYTEIYQEYQALVEKLLEDYLKEVGINEEKFQEAFSSPLAKTHTSQAILQTVLAAEDFRLFKKMMVQKNIEMQLQAIRIIKERNGVLPDCLTEGSDVFSEIEQEEMKILREVLRKSKEEYEIEQERKRNEE
;
A
#
# COMPACT_ATOMS: atom_id res chain seq x y z
N ALA A 1 19.79 19.77 -33.66
CA ALA A 1 20.80 19.38 -32.65
C ALA A 1 20.77 20.34 -31.46
N GLU A 2 21.56 21.41 -31.38
CA GLU A 2 21.54 22.33 -30.21
C GLU A 2 20.18 23.04 -30.00
N GLU A 3 19.51 23.48 -31.08
CA GLU A 3 18.17 24.09 -30.98
C GLU A 3 17.06 23.07 -30.63
N GLU A 4 17.23 21.79 -30.98
CA GLU A 4 16.28 20.72 -30.65
C GLU A 4 16.46 20.23 -29.20
N GLU A 5 17.71 20.15 -28.71
CA GLU A 5 17.97 19.85 -27.30
C GLU A 5 17.42 20.93 -26.37
N GLY A 6 17.51 22.21 -26.75
CA GLY A 6 16.93 23.31 -25.98
C GLY A 6 15.40 23.28 -25.93
N ASP A 7 14.73 22.80 -26.98
CA ASP A 7 13.26 22.62 -27.00
C ASP A 7 12.84 21.48 -26.08
N VAL A 8 13.57 20.35 -26.09
CA VAL A 8 13.32 19.22 -25.17
C VAL A 8 13.55 19.61 -23.71
N GLU A 9 14.64 20.33 -23.41
CA GLU A 9 14.94 20.81 -22.06
C GLU A 9 13.82 21.72 -21.52
N TRP A 10 13.35 22.66 -22.34
CA TRP A 10 12.24 23.53 -21.97
C TRP A 10 10.94 22.77 -21.68
N VAL A 11 10.61 21.76 -22.51
CA VAL A 11 9.43 20.90 -22.29
C VAL A 11 9.57 20.12 -20.98
N VAL A 12 10.75 19.54 -20.71
CA VAL A 12 11.02 18.81 -19.46
C VAL A 12 10.86 19.71 -18.24
N ASP A 13 11.42 20.93 -18.27
CA ASP A 13 11.30 21.90 -17.18
C ASP A 13 9.85 22.29 -16.91
N THR A 14 9.10 22.52 -17.98
CA THR A 14 7.71 22.94 -17.91
C THR A 14 6.83 21.82 -17.33
N ILE A 15 7.03 20.57 -17.75
CA ILE A 15 6.33 19.40 -17.18
C ILE A 15 6.75 19.19 -15.72
N ALA A 16 8.04 19.22 -15.42
CA ALA A 16 8.55 19.06 -14.05
C ALA A 16 8.00 20.13 -13.10
N GLY A 17 7.84 21.36 -13.59
CA GLY A 17 7.19 22.46 -12.87
C GLY A 17 5.73 22.16 -12.55
N PHE A 18 4.96 21.68 -13.53
CA PHE A 18 3.56 21.30 -13.34
C PHE A 18 3.38 20.15 -12.34
N LEU A 19 4.16 19.08 -12.47
CA LEU A 19 4.07 17.91 -11.59
C LEU A 19 4.45 18.24 -10.14
N ARG A 20 5.22 19.31 -9.89
CA ARG A 20 5.49 19.86 -8.55
C ARG A 20 4.40 20.80 -8.05
N GLY A 21 3.59 21.33 -8.96
CA GLY A 21 2.59 22.34 -8.69
C GLY A 21 1.35 21.78 -7.98
N PRO A 22 0.54 22.65 -7.34
CA PRO A 22 -0.69 22.25 -6.67
C PRO A 22 -1.75 21.72 -7.65
N ALA A 23 -1.74 22.17 -8.90
CA ALA A 23 -2.66 21.72 -9.94
C ALA A 23 -2.54 20.21 -10.23
N TRP A 24 -1.35 19.64 -10.08
CA TRP A 24 -1.11 18.19 -10.14
C TRP A 24 -1.21 17.54 -8.76
N SER A 25 -0.43 18.04 -7.81
CA SER A 25 -0.22 17.34 -6.54
C SER A 25 -1.46 17.25 -5.66
N ILE A 26 -2.32 18.28 -5.64
CA ILE A 26 -3.53 18.29 -4.80
C ILE A 26 -4.53 17.22 -5.28
N PRO A 27 -5.00 17.21 -6.55
CA PRO A 27 -5.97 16.21 -6.99
C PRO A 27 -5.46 14.77 -6.84
N ILE A 28 -4.17 14.53 -7.11
CA ILE A 28 -3.56 13.20 -6.95
C ILE A 28 -3.55 12.79 -5.47
N LEU A 29 -3.13 13.69 -4.57
CA LEU A 29 -3.10 13.39 -3.14
C LEU A 29 -4.50 13.15 -2.58
N GLU A 30 -5.46 14.02 -2.92
CA GLU A 30 -6.86 13.89 -2.50
C GLU A 30 -7.47 12.57 -2.98
N PHE A 31 -7.22 12.18 -4.23
CA PHE A 31 -7.67 10.90 -4.76
C PHE A 31 -7.11 9.73 -3.94
N MET A 32 -5.80 9.73 -3.71
CA MET A 32 -5.14 8.66 -2.96
C MET A 32 -5.68 8.57 -1.54
N GLU A 33 -5.80 9.70 -0.82
CA GLU A 33 -6.32 9.74 0.55
C GLU A 33 -7.78 9.27 0.65
N GLN A 34 -8.61 9.57 -0.35
CA GLN A 34 -10.02 9.16 -0.36
C GLN A 34 -10.22 7.67 -0.70
N LYS A 35 -9.31 7.09 -1.47
CA LYS A 35 -9.49 5.75 -2.05
C LYS A 35 -8.56 4.69 -1.46
N CYS A 36 -7.55 5.06 -0.67
CA CYS A 36 -6.54 4.11 -0.17
C CYS A 36 -7.06 3.14 0.88
N GLU A 37 -8.15 3.44 1.59
CA GLU A 37 -8.63 2.66 2.74
C GLU A 37 -8.80 1.17 2.43
N VAL A 38 -9.28 0.83 1.22
CA VAL A 38 -9.56 -0.56 0.83
C VAL A 38 -8.30 -1.36 0.47
N PHE A 39 -7.15 -0.70 0.29
CA PHE A 39 -5.90 -1.31 -0.17
C PHE A 39 -5.10 -1.92 0.97
N ASP A 40 -4.87 -3.22 0.90
CA ASP A 40 -4.03 -3.99 1.81
C ASP A 40 -2.74 -4.49 1.15
N ASP A 41 -1.78 -4.89 1.98
CA ASP A 41 -0.48 -5.44 1.58
C ASP A 41 -0.55 -6.95 1.23
N GLU A 42 -1.75 -7.47 0.93
CA GLU A 42 -1.92 -8.86 0.52
C GLU A 42 -1.45 -9.07 -0.93
N GLU A 43 -1.00 -10.28 -1.26
CA GLU A 43 -0.56 -10.61 -2.63
C GLU A 43 -1.73 -10.60 -3.61
N GLU A 44 -2.89 -11.12 -3.18
CA GLU A 44 -4.12 -11.13 -3.97
C GLU A 44 -4.70 -9.71 -4.13
N SER A 45 -5.31 -9.42 -5.28
CA SER A 45 -5.92 -8.12 -5.55
C SER A 45 -7.44 -8.22 -5.53
N LYS A 46 -8.09 -7.31 -4.82
CA LYS A 46 -9.56 -7.22 -4.78
C LYS A 46 -10.09 -6.66 -6.10
N LEU A 47 -11.31 -7.08 -6.48
CA LEU A 47 -11.98 -6.58 -7.69
C LEU A 47 -12.13 -5.04 -7.68
N SER A 48 -12.37 -4.47 -6.50
CA SER A 48 -12.49 -3.01 -6.30
C SER A 48 -11.22 -2.24 -6.68
N TYR A 49 -10.03 -2.88 -6.67
CA TYR A 49 -8.79 -2.19 -7.06
C TYR A 49 -8.80 -1.81 -8.53
N THR A 50 -9.43 -2.62 -9.39
CA THR A 50 -9.51 -2.36 -10.82
C THR A 50 -10.36 -1.12 -11.12
N GLU A 51 -11.50 -0.98 -10.45
CA GLU A 51 -12.40 0.18 -10.63
C GLU A 51 -11.70 1.48 -10.20
N ILE A 52 -11.07 1.46 -9.02
CA ILE A 52 -10.32 2.61 -8.51
C ILE A 52 -9.12 2.93 -9.42
N TYR A 53 -8.44 1.91 -9.96
CA TYR A 53 -7.34 2.12 -10.89
C TYR A 53 -7.79 2.83 -12.18
N GLN A 54 -8.94 2.46 -12.73
CA GLN A 54 -9.49 3.14 -13.91
C GLN A 54 -9.84 4.60 -13.61
N GLU A 55 -10.39 4.89 -12.42
CA GLU A 55 -10.62 6.27 -11.98
C GLU A 55 -9.30 7.07 -11.88
N TYR A 56 -8.23 6.43 -11.39
CA TYR A 56 -6.90 7.04 -11.31
C TYR A 56 -6.32 7.34 -12.69
N GLN A 57 -6.41 6.39 -13.62
CA GLN A 57 -5.96 6.56 -15.00
C GLN A 57 -6.68 7.75 -15.67
N ALA A 58 -8.00 7.82 -15.52
CA ALA A 58 -8.80 8.91 -16.07
C ALA A 58 -8.45 10.27 -15.44
N LEU A 59 -8.14 10.30 -14.14
CA LEU A 59 -7.69 11.52 -13.45
C LEU A 59 -6.33 12.00 -14.01
N VAL A 60 -5.35 11.10 -14.12
CA VAL A 60 -4.02 11.41 -14.64
C VAL A 60 -4.10 11.89 -16.09
N GLU A 61 -4.84 11.17 -16.94
CA GLU A 61 -5.04 11.51 -18.34
C GLU A 61 -5.63 12.93 -18.46
N LYS A 62 -6.70 13.22 -17.72
CA LYS A 62 -7.35 14.53 -17.74
C LYS A 62 -6.38 15.65 -17.31
N LEU A 63 -5.66 15.48 -16.21
CA LEU A 63 -4.75 16.51 -15.69
C LEU A 63 -3.61 16.80 -16.67
N LEU A 64 -3.05 15.77 -17.29
CA LEU A 64 -2.01 15.92 -18.31
C LEU A 64 -2.57 16.54 -19.58
N GLU A 65 -3.73 16.07 -20.07
CA GLU A 65 -4.35 16.58 -21.29
C GLU A 65 -4.71 18.07 -21.15
N ASP A 66 -5.32 18.47 -20.04
CA ASP A 66 -5.67 19.87 -19.75
C ASP A 66 -4.41 20.75 -19.75
N TYR A 67 -3.34 20.31 -19.09
CA TYR A 67 -2.09 21.06 -19.01
C TYR A 67 -1.36 21.17 -20.36
N LEU A 68 -1.22 20.04 -21.08
CA LEU A 68 -0.51 20.01 -22.36
C LEU A 68 -1.23 20.88 -23.40
N LYS A 69 -2.57 20.90 -23.39
CA LYS A 69 -3.37 21.81 -24.21
C LYS A 69 -3.14 23.28 -23.86
N GLU A 70 -3.06 23.62 -22.58
CA GLU A 70 -2.84 25.00 -22.12
C GLU A 70 -1.47 25.53 -22.55
N VAL A 71 -0.43 24.70 -22.44
CA VAL A 71 0.96 25.07 -22.80
C VAL A 71 1.23 24.95 -24.30
N GLY A 72 0.38 24.23 -25.05
CA GLY A 72 0.56 24.00 -26.48
C GLY A 72 1.62 22.95 -26.80
N ILE A 73 1.84 21.99 -25.90
CA ILE A 73 2.74 20.85 -26.09
C ILE A 73 1.92 19.70 -26.67
N ASN A 74 2.36 19.12 -27.78
CA ASN A 74 1.72 17.94 -28.36
C ASN A 74 2.20 16.65 -27.68
N GLU A 75 1.48 15.55 -27.89
CA GLU A 75 1.78 14.25 -27.28
C GLU A 75 3.18 13.73 -27.68
N GLU A 76 3.60 13.94 -28.91
CA GLU A 76 4.92 13.52 -29.40
C GLU A 76 6.07 14.18 -28.61
N LYS A 77 6.01 15.50 -28.40
CA LYS A 77 7.00 16.23 -27.60
C LYS A 77 6.96 15.83 -26.13
N PHE A 78 5.77 15.54 -25.59
CA PHE A 78 5.64 15.02 -24.24
C PHE A 78 6.34 13.67 -24.09
N GLN A 79 6.11 12.73 -25.01
CA GLN A 79 6.73 11.40 -25.01
C GLN A 79 8.25 11.48 -25.14
N GLU A 80 8.76 12.37 -26.00
CA GLU A 80 10.19 12.63 -26.17
C GLU A 80 10.82 13.18 -24.87
N ALA A 81 10.19 14.20 -24.28
CA ALA A 81 10.64 14.78 -23.02
C ALA A 81 10.62 13.77 -21.87
N PHE A 82 9.57 12.95 -21.77
CA PHE A 82 9.43 11.96 -20.69
C PHE A 82 10.40 10.78 -20.83
N SER A 83 10.79 10.44 -22.06
CA SER A 83 11.80 9.41 -22.35
C SER A 83 13.24 9.91 -22.18
N SER A 84 13.45 11.23 -22.14
CA SER A 84 14.76 11.85 -21.98
C SER A 84 15.36 11.56 -20.59
N PRO A 85 16.68 11.35 -20.48
CA PRO A 85 17.37 11.31 -19.19
C PRO A 85 17.12 12.54 -18.32
N LEU A 86 16.83 13.69 -18.93
CA LEU A 86 16.53 14.95 -18.25
C LEU A 86 15.27 14.88 -17.38
N ALA A 87 14.26 14.10 -17.78
CA ALA A 87 13.05 13.95 -16.97
C ALA A 87 13.34 13.37 -15.58
N LYS A 88 14.30 12.42 -15.51
CA LYS A 88 14.72 11.76 -14.27
C LYS A 88 15.55 12.66 -13.36
N THR A 89 16.28 13.62 -13.93
CA THR A 89 17.11 14.56 -13.15
C THR A 89 16.31 15.78 -12.70
N HIS A 90 15.39 16.27 -13.55
CA HIS A 90 14.57 17.45 -13.26
C HIS A 90 13.33 17.15 -12.43
N THR A 91 12.90 15.89 -12.30
CA THR A 91 11.72 15.53 -11.50
C THR A 91 12.09 14.53 -10.42
N SER A 92 11.62 14.76 -9.19
CA SER A 92 11.85 13.79 -8.11
C SER A 92 11.22 12.45 -8.46
N GLN A 93 11.90 11.34 -8.09
CA GLN A 93 11.42 10.00 -8.36
C GLN A 93 9.99 9.77 -7.83
N ALA A 94 9.65 10.32 -6.66
CA ALA A 94 8.32 10.19 -6.06
C ALA A 94 7.22 10.83 -6.92
N ILE A 95 7.50 12.01 -7.49
CA ILE A 95 6.56 12.70 -8.38
C ILE A 95 6.42 11.93 -9.70
N LEU A 96 7.51 11.47 -10.30
CA LEU A 96 7.44 10.66 -11.53
C LEU A 96 6.65 9.37 -11.32
N GLN A 97 6.75 8.74 -10.14
CA GLN A 97 5.95 7.56 -9.83
C GLN A 97 4.45 7.80 -9.93
N THR A 98 3.97 9.00 -9.62
CA THR A 98 2.53 9.33 -9.77
C THR A 98 2.08 9.28 -11.23
N VAL A 99 2.92 9.72 -12.17
CA VAL A 99 2.59 9.59 -13.60
C VAL A 99 2.73 8.14 -14.06
N LEU A 100 3.85 7.49 -13.74
CA LEU A 100 4.13 6.12 -14.16
C LEU A 100 3.10 5.11 -13.61
N ALA A 101 2.52 5.39 -12.46
CA ALA A 101 1.49 4.55 -11.87
C ALA A 101 0.23 4.43 -12.74
N ALA A 102 -0.03 5.36 -13.69
CA ALA A 102 -1.16 5.23 -14.60
C ALA A 102 -1.01 4.09 -15.62
N GLU A 103 0.22 3.64 -15.87
CA GLU A 103 0.53 2.54 -16.80
C GLU A 103 0.98 1.26 -16.08
N ASP A 104 1.24 1.34 -14.77
CA ASP A 104 1.69 0.21 -13.94
C ASP A 104 0.81 0.05 -12.70
N PHE A 105 -0.15 -0.88 -12.80
CA PHE A 105 -1.04 -1.24 -11.70
C PHE A 105 -0.28 -1.68 -10.43
N ARG A 106 0.88 -2.33 -10.55
CA ARG A 106 1.65 -2.78 -9.38
C ARG A 106 2.24 -1.59 -8.63
N LEU A 107 2.75 -0.61 -9.38
CA LEU A 107 3.22 0.65 -8.81
C LEU A 107 2.08 1.43 -8.17
N PHE A 108 0.93 1.52 -8.84
CA PHE A 108 -0.28 2.13 -8.29
C PHE A 108 -0.72 1.46 -6.98
N LYS A 109 -0.88 0.12 -6.96
CA LYS A 109 -1.24 -0.64 -5.76
C LYS A 109 -0.28 -0.33 -4.62
N LYS A 110 1.03 -0.37 -4.89
CA LYS A 110 2.05 -0.05 -3.90
C LYS A 110 1.90 1.35 -3.32
N MET A 111 1.60 2.35 -4.16
CA MET A 111 1.37 3.72 -3.71
C MET A 111 0.11 3.84 -2.84
N MET A 112 -0.97 3.16 -3.22
CA MET A 112 -2.24 3.15 -2.46
C MET A 112 -2.08 2.46 -1.11
N VAL A 113 -1.40 1.31 -1.05
CA VAL A 113 -1.08 0.61 0.21
C VAL A 113 -0.23 1.48 1.12
N GLN A 114 0.81 2.12 0.56
CA GLN A 114 1.67 3.02 1.33
C GLN A 114 0.89 4.20 1.91
N LYS A 115 -0.04 4.79 1.13
CA LYS A 115 -0.91 5.87 1.60
C LYS A 115 -1.88 5.40 2.67
N ASN A 116 -2.44 4.19 2.55
CA ASN A 116 -3.31 3.62 3.58
C ASN A 116 -2.58 3.45 4.91
N ILE A 117 -1.36 2.88 4.87
CA ILE A 117 -0.50 2.72 6.05
C ILE A 117 -0.21 4.09 6.68
N GLU A 118 0.13 5.10 5.88
CA GLU A 118 0.36 6.46 6.37
C GLU A 118 -0.87 7.02 7.08
N MET A 119 -2.05 6.92 6.45
CA MET A 119 -3.33 7.39 6.99
C MET A 119 -3.69 6.68 8.31
N GLN A 120 -3.51 5.36 8.38
CA GLN A 120 -3.75 4.58 9.59
C GLN A 120 -2.79 4.99 10.72
N LEU A 121 -1.51 5.18 10.44
CA LEU A 121 -0.54 5.64 11.43
C LEU A 121 -0.86 7.05 11.96
N GLN A 122 -1.31 7.95 11.08
CA GLN A 122 -1.77 9.28 11.49
C GLN A 122 -3.01 9.18 12.39
N ALA A 123 -4.00 8.35 12.05
CA ALA A 123 -5.18 8.12 12.88
C ALA A 123 -4.83 7.55 14.27
N ILE A 124 -3.96 6.53 14.32
CA ILE A 124 -3.44 5.95 15.57
C ILE A 124 -2.78 7.02 16.44
N ARG A 125 -1.95 7.87 15.83
CA ARG A 125 -1.27 8.97 16.53
C ARG A 125 -2.27 9.96 17.13
N ILE A 126 -3.28 10.39 16.36
CA ILE A 126 -4.33 11.31 16.82
C ILE A 126 -5.10 10.70 18.00
N ILE A 127 -5.45 9.41 17.91
CA ILE A 127 -6.15 8.69 18.99
C ILE A 127 -5.31 8.69 20.27
N LYS A 128 -4.01 8.38 20.17
CA LYS A 128 -3.09 8.36 21.30
C LYS A 128 -2.92 9.74 21.94
N GLU A 129 -2.73 10.78 21.13
CA GLU A 129 -2.57 12.16 21.60
C GLU A 129 -3.83 12.66 22.31
N ARG A 130 -5.03 12.27 21.84
CA ARG A 130 -6.31 12.66 22.46
C ARG A 130 -6.60 11.90 23.76
N ASN A 131 -6.31 10.60 23.80
CA ASN A 131 -6.71 9.73 24.90
C ASN A 131 -5.60 9.51 25.95
N GLY A 132 -4.37 9.95 25.68
CA GLY A 132 -3.17 9.73 26.52
C GLY A 132 -2.58 8.33 26.42
N VAL A 133 -3.41 7.33 26.10
CA VAL A 133 -3.02 5.93 25.83
C VAL A 133 -3.71 5.44 24.56
N LEU A 134 -3.12 4.42 23.91
CA LEU A 134 -3.80 3.73 22.81
C LEU A 134 -4.89 2.80 23.37
N PRO A 135 -6.04 2.68 22.69
CA PRO A 135 -7.03 1.66 23.02
C PRO A 135 -6.44 0.26 22.97
N ASP A 136 -6.93 -0.64 23.82
CA ASP A 136 -6.43 -2.03 23.90
C ASP A 136 -6.51 -2.79 22.57
N CYS A 137 -7.47 -2.45 21.70
CA CYS A 137 -7.59 -3.03 20.36
C CYS A 137 -6.54 -2.54 19.35
N LEU A 138 -5.76 -1.51 19.69
CA LEU A 138 -4.70 -0.91 18.87
C LEU A 138 -3.32 -0.99 19.53
N THR A 139 -3.24 -1.52 20.75
CA THR A 139 -2.00 -2.04 21.32
C THR A 139 -1.78 -3.45 20.80
N GLU A 140 -0.54 -3.96 20.86
CA GLU A 140 -0.24 -5.37 20.54
C GLU A 140 -1.29 -6.23 21.23
N GLY A 141 -2.26 -6.72 20.44
CA GLY A 141 -3.30 -7.56 20.98
C GLY A 141 -2.59 -8.71 21.66
N SER A 142 -2.98 -9.06 22.89
CA SER A 142 -2.67 -10.42 23.32
C SER A 142 -3.20 -11.28 22.19
N ASP A 143 -2.34 -12.12 21.61
CA ASP A 143 -2.74 -12.99 20.53
C ASP A 143 -3.67 -14.01 21.16
N VAL A 144 -4.94 -13.62 21.31
CA VAL A 144 -5.96 -14.39 22.01
C VAL A 144 -6.06 -15.77 21.37
N PHE A 145 -5.75 -15.86 20.08
CA PHE A 145 -5.71 -17.12 19.35
C PHE A 145 -4.55 -18.00 19.82
N SER A 146 -3.30 -17.49 19.87
CA SER A 146 -2.20 -18.30 20.41
C SER A 146 -2.29 -18.56 21.91
N GLU A 147 -2.90 -17.67 22.69
CA GLU A 147 -3.19 -17.90 24.11
C GLU A 147 -4.18 -19.06 24.28
N ILE A 148 -5.24 -19.10 23.47
CA ILE A 148 -6.20 -20.21 23.43
C ILE A 148 -5.53 -21.51 22.97
N GLU A 149 -4.76 -21.50 21.88
CA GLU A 149 -4.06 -22.69 21.37
C GLU A 149 -3.08 -23.25 22.40
N GLN A 150 -2.35 -22.39 23.11
CA GLN A 150 -1.45 -22.82 24.18
C GLN A 150 -2.20 -23.50 25.32
N GLU A 151 -3.37 -22.99 25.69
CA GLU A 151 -4.19 -23.56 26.76
C GLU A 151 -4.80 -24.91 26.33
N GLU A 152 -5.33 -25.01 25.12
CA GLU A 152 -5.82 -26.26 24.54
C GLU A 152 -4.72 -27.34 24.49
N MET A 153 -3.50 -26.96 24.13
CA MET A 153 -2.36 -27.88 24.07
C MET A 153 -1.91 -28.36 25.46
N LYS A 154 -2.11 -27.57 26.52
CA LYS A 154 -1.88 -28.03 27.90
C LYS A 154 -2.93 -29.07 28.31
N ILE A 155 -4.20 -28.81 28.01
CA ILE A 155 -5.30 -29.73 28.30
C ILE A 155 -5.08 -31.05 27.58
N LEU A 156 -4.75 -31.02 26.28
CA LEU A 156 -4.51 -32.23 25.49
C LEU A 156 -3.35 -33.07 26.04
N ARG A 157 -2.24 -32.43 26.43
CA ARG A 157 -1.10 -33.11 27.06
C ARG A 157 -1.48 -33.81 28.36
N GLU A 158 -2.26 -33.13 29.20
CA GLU A 158 -2.69 -33.68 30.48
C GLU A 158 -3.65 -34.86 30.31
N VAL A 159 -4.56 -34.79 29.34
CA VAL A 159 -5.47 -35.91 29.00
C VAL A 159 -4.68 -37.12 28.51
N LEU A 160 -3.70 -36.91 27.60
CA LEU A 160 -2.85 -38.00 27.10
C LEU A 160 -2.02 -38.64 28.22
N ARG A 161 -1.50 -37.84 29.16
CA ARG A 161 -0.77 -38.32 30.33
C ARG A 161 -1.64 -39.22 31.20
N LYS A 162 -2.84 -38.75 31.58
CA LYS A 162 -3.77 -39.53 32.41
C LYS A 162 -4.22 -40.81 31.71
N SER A 163 -4.58 -40.73 30.43
CA SER A 163 -5.00 -41.91 29.66
C SER A 163 -3.89 -42.97 29.57
N LYS A 164 -2.63 -42.54 29.45
CA LYS A 164 -1.47 -43.45 29.49
C LYS A 164 -1.31 -44.11 30.87
N GLU A 165 -1.38 -43.33 31.95
CA GLU A 165 -1.27 -43.85 33.32
C GLU A 165 -2.39 -44.86 33.64
N GLU A 166 -3.63 -44.53 33.29
CA GLU A 166 -4.78 -45.41 33.47
C GLU A 166 -4.62 -46.72 32.67
N TYR A 167 -4.12 -46.63 31.44
CA TYR A 167 -3.84 -47.82 30.62
C TYR A 167 -2.75 -48.71 31.24
N GLU A 168 -1.66 -48.12 31.74
CA GLU A 168 -0.58 -48.87 32.38
C GLU A 168 -1.04 -49.57 33.66
N ILE A 169 -1.83 -48.89 34.50
CA ILE A 169 -2.43 -49.46 35.71
C ILE A 169 -3.37 -50.62 35.36
N GLU A 170 -4.23 -50.46 34.36
CA GLU A 170 -5.15 -51.52 33.95
C GLU A 170 -4.40 -52.73 33.38
N GLN A 171 -3.30 -52.51 32.67
CA GLN A 171 -2.42 -53.57 32.17
C GLN A 171 -1.69 -54.31 33.31
N GLU A 172 -1.24 -53.60 34.34
CA GLU A 172 -0.67 -54.24 35.54
C GLU A 172 -1.71 -55.06 36.31
N ARG A 173 -2.93 -54.54 36.45
CA ARG A 173 -4.02 -55.27 37.10
C ARG A 173 -4.31 -56.58 36.39
N LYS A 174 -4.42 -56.54 35.05
CA LYS A 174 -4.62 -57.76 34.24
C LYS A 174 -3.48 -58.76 34.37
N ARG A 175 -2.22 -58.31 34.42
CA ARG A 175 -1.05 -59.19 34.61
C ARG A 175 -0.97 -59.81 36.01
N ASN A 176 -1.52 -59.15 37.03
CA ASN A 176 -1.52 -59.66 38.41
C ASN A 176 -2.74 -60.55 38.72
N GLU A 177 -3.77 -60.50 37.87
CA GLU A 177 -4.98 -61.35 37.97
C GLU A 177 -4.88 -62.67 37.16
N GLU A 178 -3.82 -62.84 36.36
CA GLU A 178 -3.42 -64.09 35.67
C GLU A 178 -2.38 -64.89 36.46
#